data_AF-A0A8S3HHP9-F1
#
_entry.id   AF-A0A8S3HHP9-F1
#
_cell.length_a   1.000
_cell.length_b   1.000
_cell.length_c   1.000
_cell.angle_alpha   90.00
_cell.angle_beta   90.00
_cell.angle_gamma   90.00
#
_symmetry.space_group_name_H-M   'P 1'
#
loop_
_entity.id
_entity.type
_entity.pdbx_description
1 polymer ?
#
loop_
_entity_poly.entity_id
_entity_poly.type
_entity_poly.pdbx_seq_one_letter_code
_entity_poly.pdbx_strand_id
1 'polypeptide(L)'
;MLADTQPSCVGGLNNEFIYSGRLDNQMSSYCAIQGLVNSLDTLTDETFVRGVLLYDNEETGSESAQGAMSEFTQHTLRRMTRDDYERSISNSFLISADMAHGVHPNYSSLHDRDHRPSLLNGGVVVKTNCCNRYATTAFTATLLKEIARLSNVPLQVCDIFINWICFVELTYVFEENGESVQMIQED
;
A
#
# COMPACT_ATOMS: atom_id res chain seq x y z
N MET A 1 27.91 -2.31 -5.80
CA MET A 1 26.87 -1.92 -4.84
C MET A 1 27.51 -1.93 -3.46
N LEU A 2 27.44 -0.83 -2.71
CA LEU A 2 27.96 -0.76 -1.34
C LEU A 2 26.79 -0.98 -0.38
N ALA A 3 27.03 -1.75 0.68
CA ALA A 3 26.06 -1.97 1.73
C ALA A 3 26.76 -1.96 3.08
N ASP A 4 26.06 -1.49 4.11
CA ASP A 4 26.50 -1.66 5.48
C ASP A 4 26.60 -3.16 5.81
N THR A 5 27.67 -3.53 6.53
CA THR A 5 27.95 -4.90 6.97
C THR A 5 27.33 -5.22 8.32
N GLN A 6 26.88 -4.20 9.06
CA GLN A 6 26.21 -4.38 10.34
C GLN A 6 24.83 -5.04 10.12
N PRO A 7 24.55 -6.18 10.79
CA PRO A 7 23.26 -6.83 10.67
C PRO A 7 22.16 -6.00 11.37
N SER A 8 20.94 -6.10 10.83
CA SER A 8 19.76 -5.53 11.45
C SER A 8 19.50 -6.15 12.83
N CYS A 9 19.06 -5.37 13.80
CA CYS A 9 18.80 -5.84 15.16
C CYS A 9 17.55 -5.19 15.76
N VAL A 10 16.99 -5.84 16.77
CA VAL A 10 15.97 -5.24 17.62
C VAL A 10 16.68 -4.51 18.76
N GLY A 11 16.20 -3.31 19.10
CA GLY A 11 16.80 -2.46 20.12
C GLY A 11 15.79 -1.56 20.83
N GLY A 12 16.31 -0.65 21.63
CA GLY A 12 15.53 0.10 22.63
C GLY A 12 15.50 -0.62 23.97
N LEU A 13 15.23 0.12 25.06
CA LEU A 13 15.24 -0.44 26.41
C LEU A 13 14.27 -1.62 26.55
N ASN A 14 13.14 -1.56 25.86
CA ASN A 14 12.11 -2.61 25.88
C ASN A 14 12.11 -3.50 24.62
N ASN A 15 13.18 -3.48 23.80
CA ASN A 15 13.21 -4.19 22.50
C ASN A 15 12.03 -3.81 21.58
N GLU A 16 11.67 -2.52 21.58
CA GLU A 16 10.47 -1.99 20.92
C GLU A 16 10.75 -1.39 19.53
N PHE A 17 12.02 -1.35 19.10
CA PHE A 17 12.43 -0.77 17.82
C PHE A 17 13.21 -1.75 16.97
N ILE A 18 13.11 -1.58 15.65
CA ILE A 18 13.92 -2.30 14.67
C ILE A 18 14.95 -1.33 14.10
N TYR A 19 16.24 -1.69 14.21
CA TYR A 19 17.34 -0.97 13.60
C TYR A 19 17.81 -1.74 12.38
N SER A 20 17.63 -1.15 11.21
CA SER A 20 18.02 -1.77 9.95
C SER A 20 18.32 -0.70 8.92
N GLY A 21 19.31 -0.95 8.06
CA GLY A 21 19.40 -0.23 6.80
C GLY A 21 18.21 -0.57 5.89
N ARG A 22 17.84 0.37 5.01
CA ARG A 22 16.87 0.15 3.92
C ARG A 22 15.45 -0.24 4.35
N LEU A 23 15.03 0.15 5.57
CA LEU A 23 13.63 -0.01 6.01
C LEU A 23 12.69 0.63 4.99
N ASP A 24 13.08 1.79 4.49
CA ASP A 24 12.51 2.43 3.31
C ASP A 24 13.05 1.76 2.03
N ASN A 25 12.25 1.03 1.24
CA ASN A 25 10.86 0.58 1.47
C ASN A 25 10.76 -0.97 1.59
N GLN A 26 11.84 -1.64 2.03
CA GLN A 26 11.85 -3.11 2.18
C GLN A 26 10.89 -3.60 3.26
N MET A 27 10.60 -2.78 4.27
CA MET A 27 9.63 -3.14 5.31
C MET A 27 8.23 -3.30 4.71
N SER A 28 7.76 -2.33 3.91
CA SER A 28 6.45 -2.41 3.27
C SER A 28 6.39 -3.54 2.25
N SER A 29 7.48 -3.75 1.50
CA SER A 29 7.60 -4.86 0.54
C SER A 29 7.47 -6.23 1.23
N TYR A 30 8.14 -6.40 2.37
CA TYR A 30 8.05 -7.60 3.20
C TYR A 30 6.63 -7.81 3.73
N CYS A 31 6.02 -6.77 4.30
CA CYS A 31 4.66 -6.82 4.82
C CYS A 31 3.63 -7.16 3.73
N ALA A 32 3.80 -6.63 2.52
CA ALA A 32 2.93 -6.92 1.38
C ALA A 32 3.00 -8.39 0.95
N ILE A 33 4.22 -8.94 0.82
CA ILE A 33 4.42 -10.35 0.49
C ILE A 33 3.86 -11.24 1.60
N GLN A 34 4.16 -10.92 2.86
CA GLN A 34 3.68 -11.71 3.99
C GLN A 34 2.16 -11.68 4.09
N GLY A 35 1.54 -10.52 3.83
CA GLY A 35 0.09 -10.38 3.73
C GLY A 35 -0.51 -11.26 2.64
N LEU A 36 0.08 -11.24 1.44
CA LEU A 36 -0.35 -12.10 0.33
C LEU A 36 -0.25 -13.58 0.70
N VAL A 37 0.87 -14.02 1.28
CA VAL A 37 1.08 -15.41 1.72
C VAL A 37 0.08 -15.81 2.79
N ASN A 38 -0.17 -14.96 3.78
CA ASN A 38 -1.14 -15.23 4.84
C ASN A 38 -2.59 -15.26 4.33
N SER A 39 -2.85 -14.65 3.17
CA SER A 39 -4.18 -14.63 2.56
C SER A 39 -4.50 -15.88 1.73
N LEU A 40 -3.52 -16.76 1.48
CA LEU A 40 -3.67 -17.89 0.56
C LEU A 40 -4.76 -18.90 0.97
N ASP A 41 -5.03 -19.04 2.27
CA ASP A 41 -6.06 -19.96 2.77
C ASP A 41 -7.48 -19.58 2.33
N THR A 42 -7.71 -18.30 1.98
CA THR A 42 -9.01 -17.80 1.49
C THR A 42 -9.06 -17.64 -0.03
N LEU A 43 -8.02 -18.07 -0.74
CA LEU A 43 -7.90 -17.84 -2.19
C LEU A 43 -8.89 -18.68 -3.01
N THR A 44 -9.33 -19.83 -2.51
CA THR A 44 -10.23 -20.74 -3.24
C THR A 44 -11.63 -20.17 -3.47
N ASP A 45 -12.08 -19.30 -2.56
CA ASP A 45 -13.41 -18.69 -2.61
C ASP A 45 -13.36 -17.27 -3.20
N GLU A 46 -12.18 -16.83 -3.65
CA GLU A 46 -11.93 -15.46 -4.09
C GLU A 46 -12.27 -15.31 -5.58
N THR A 47 -13.14 -14.35 -5.89
CA THR A 47 -13.46 -13.97 -7.28
C THR A 47 -12.45 -12.98 -7.84
N PHE A 48 -11.60 -12.43 -6.97
CA PHE A 48 -10.62 -11.42 -7.30
C PHE A 48 -9.17 -11.93 -7.44
N VAL A 49 -8.41 -11.45 -8.43
CA VAL A 49 -6.95 -11.68 -8.44
C VAL A 49 -6.29 -10.77 -7.41
N ARG A 50 -5.54 -11.34 -6.46
CA ARG A 50 -4.69 -10.62 -5.51
C ARG A 50 -3.26 -10.55 -6.05
N GLY A 51 -2.66 -9.36 -6.03
CA GLY A 51 -1.32 -9.14 -6.55
C GLY A 51 -0.49 -8.18 -5.71
N VAL A 52 0.82 -8.42 -5.67
CA VAL A 52 1.82 -7.51 -5.08
C VAL A 52 2.79 -7.10 -6.19
N LEU A 53 3.01 -5.80 -6.35
CA LEU A 53 3.89 -5.23 -7.36
C LEU A 53 5.03 -4.49 -6.65
N LEU A 54 6.26 -4.97 -6.83
CA LEU A 54 7.45 -4.35 -6.26
C LEU A 54 8.27 -3.71 -7.38
N TYR A 55 8.38 -2.38 -7.35
CA TYR A 55 9.09 -1.61 -8.36
C TYR A 55 10.49 -1.21 -7.88
N ASP A 56 11.39 -1.06 -8.83
CA ASP A 56 12.73 -0.51 -8.60
C ASP A 56 12.76 0.99 -9.00
N ASN A 57 13.88 1.67 -8.74
CA ASN A 57 14.15 3.05 -9.15
C ASN A 57 13.20 4.12 -8.62
N GLU A 58 12.41 3.81 -7.59
CA GLU A 58 11.51 4.75 -6.92
C GLU A 58 12.29 5.99 -6.44
N GLU A 59 13.41 5.78 -5.75
CA GLU A 59 14.33 6.81 -5.23
C GLU A 59 14.96 7.70 -6.32
N THR A 60 14.88 7.28 -7.57
CA THR A 60 15.40 8.00 -8.74
C THR A 60 14.29 8.55 -9.65
N GLY A 61 13.03 8.49 -9.22
CA GLY A 61 11.87 9.04 -9.93
C GLY A 61 11.04 8.04 -10.71
N SER A 62 11.33 6.73 -10.62
CA SER A 62 10.56 5.64 -11.26
C SER A 62 10.51 5.62 -12.79
N GLU A 63 11.23 6.51 -13.48
CA GLU A 63 11.32 6.61 -14.94
C GLU A 63 12.29 5.57 -15.53
N SER A 64 12.01 4.28 -15.28
CA SER A 64 12.79 3.17 -15.83
C SER A 64 11.86 2.03 -16.28
N ALA A 65 12.40 1.06 -17.03
CA ALA A 65 11.63 -0.09 -17.51
C ALA A 65 11.10 -0.98 -16.36
N GLN A 66 11.79 -0.98 -15.22
CA GLN A 66 11.44 -1.70 -13.99
C GLN A 66 10.82 -0.80 -12.91
N GLY A 67 10.66 0.50 -13.21
CA GLY A 67 10.08 1.47 -12.32
C GLY A 67 8.56 1.54 -12.43
N ALA A 68 7.96 2.24 -11.49
CA ALA A 68 6.51 2.41 -11.41
C ALA A 68 5.89 3.15 -12.61
N MET A 69 6.65 3.96 -13.35
CA MET A 69 6.17 4.63 -14.56
C MET A 69 6.26 3.76 -15.82
N SER A 70 6.73 2.51 -15.69
CA SER A 70 6.78 1.56 -16.79
C SER A 70 5.39 1.09 -17.22
N GLU A 71 5.22 0.86 -18.52
CA GLU A 71 4.02 0.20 -19.05
C GLU A 71 3.96 -1.31 -18.70
N PHE A 72 5.02 -1.87 -18.10
CA PHE A 72 5.11 -3.30 -17.77
C PHE A 72 3.87 -3.82 -17.04
N THR A 73 3.41 -3.09 -16.03
CA THR A 73 2.23 -3.48 -15.25
C THR A 73 0.98 -3.43 -16.11
N GLN A 74 0.78 -2.34 -16.86
CA GLN A 74 -0.37 -2.23 -17.76
C GLN A 74 -0.41 -3.38 -18.78
N HIS A 75 0.72 -3.71 -19.41
CA HIS A 75 0.82 -4.82 -20.36
C HIS A 75 0.55 -6.17 -19.69
N THR A 76 1.06 -6.38 -18.49
CA THR A 76 0.84 -7.62 -17.72
C THR A 76 -0.64 -7.78 -17.38
N LEU A 77 -1.28 -6.72 -16.90
CA LEU A 77 -2.71 -6.70 -16.59
C LEU A 77 -3.55 -6.96 -17.84
N ARG A 78 -3.29 -6.26 -18.95
CA ARG A 78 -3.98 -6.49 -20.23
C ARG A 78 -3.85 -7.94 -20.71
N ARG A 79 -2.71 -8.59 -20.48
CA ARG A 79 -2.52 -10.02 -20.82
C ARG A 79 -3.30 -10.96 -19.91
N MET A 80 -3.49 -10.60 -18.64
CA MET A 80 -4.29 -11.39 -17.69
C MET A 80 -5.79 -11.23 -17.95
N THR A 81 -6.25 -10.00 -18.19
CA THR A 81 -7.67 -9.67 -18.35
C THR A 81 -8.19 -9.82 -19.77
N ARG A 82 -7.30 -9.94 -20.76
CA ARG A 82 -7.64 -9.98 -22.20
C ARG A 82 -8.53 -8.78 -22.58
N ASP A 83 -9.74 -9.03 -23.08
CA ASP A 83 -10.66 -8.02 -23.59
C ASP A 83 -11.37 -7.21 -22.48
N ASP A 84 -11.36 -7.71 -21.24
CA ASP A 84 -12.08 -7.10 -20.10
C ASP A 84 -11.23 -6.11 -19.29
N TYR A 85 -10.10 -5.64 -19.81
CA TYR A 85 -9.15 -4.79 -19.08
C TYR A 85 -9.80 -3.54 -18.47
N GLU A 86 -10.62 -2.81 -19.25
CA GLU A 86 -11.20 -1.53 -18.79
C GLU A 86 -12.29 -1.73 -17.71
N ARG A 87 -13.03 -2.86 -17.75
CA ARG A 87 -13.99 -3.23 -16.69
C ARG A 87 -13.26 -3.74 -15.45
N SER A 88 -12.18 -4.49 -15.68
CA SER A 88 -11.32 -5.04 -14.64
C SER A 88 -10.67 -3.94 -13.81
N ILE A 89 -10.11 -2.91 -14.48
CA ILE A 89 -9.44 -1.80 -13.79
C ILE A 89 -10.42 -0.91 -13.02
N SER A 90 -11.66 -0.71 -13.51
CA SER A 90 -12.66 0.09 -12.80
C SER A 90 -13.14 -0.56 -11.50
N ASN A 91 -13.07 -1.90 -11.42
CA ASN A 91 -13.43 -2.67 -10.24
C ASN A 91 -12.21 -2.97 -9.34
N SER A 92 -11.04 -2.46 -9.69
CA SER A 92 -9.81 -2.68 -8.94
C SER A 92 -9.60 -1.64 -7.85
N PHE A 93 -9.00 -2.10 -6.75
CA PHE A 93 -8.51 -1.23 -5.68
C PHE A 93 -7.01 -1.39 -5.51
N LEU A 94 -6.31 -0.31 -5.14
CA LEU A 94 -4.86 -0.26 -5.00
C LEU A 94 -4.42 0.52 -3.77
N ILE A 95 -3.67 -0.15 -2.89
CA ILE A 95 -3.05 0.36 -1.66
C ILE A 95 -1.59 0.71 -1.91
N SER A 96 -1.26 1.98 -2.04
CA SER A 96 0.15 2.37 -2.04
C SER A 96 0.76 2.28 -0.62
N ALA A 97 1.68 1.34 -0.39
CA ALA A 97 2.40 1.15 0.86
C ALA A 97 3.84 1.67 0.77
N ASP A 98 4.11 2.72 1.55
CA ASP A 98 5.42 3.34 1.65
C ASP A 98 5.64 3.91 3.06
N MET A 99 6.90 4.00 3.51
CA MET A 99 7.26 4.38 4.87
C MET A 99 6.82 5.81 5.19
N ALA A 100 6.22 6.01 6.36
CA ALA A 100 5.80 7.34 6.82
C ALA A 100 6.79 7.94 7.83
N HIS A 101 6.87 9.27 7.84
CA HIS A 101 7.71 9.98 8.80
C HIS A 101 7.05 10.02 10.19
N GLY A 102 7.59 9.24 11.13
CA GLY A 102 7.28 9.41 12.55
C GLY A 102 7.77 10.77 13.06
N VAL A 103 7.08 11.32 14.07
CA VAL A 103 7.46 12.60 14.68
C VAL A 103 8.82 12.46 15.36
N HIS A 104 9.82 13.16 14.83
CA HIS A 104 11.14 13.18 15.47
C HIS A 104 11.09 14.04 16.75
N PRO A 105 11.43 13.51 17.94
CA PRO A 105 11.26 14.24 19.21
C PRO A 105 12.09 15.54 19.26
N ASN A 106 13.32 15.51 18.73
CA ASN A 106 14.18 16.70 18.67
C ASN A 106 13.75 17.75 17.63
N TYR A 107 12.89 17.38 16.67
CA TYR A 107 12.48 18.23 15.54
C TYR A 107 10.96 18.24 15.37
N SER A 108 10.24 18.21 16.48
CA SER A 108 8.77 18.14 16.50
C SER A 108 8.11 19.32 15.79
N SER A 109 8.79 20.46 15.67
CA SER A 109 8.33 21.65 14.95
C SER A 109 8.26 21.50 13.43
N LEU A 110 8.86 20.44 12.85
CA LEU A 110 8.79 20.17 11.42
C LEU A 110 7.50 19.42 11.02
N HIS A 111 6.73 18.93 12.00
CA HIS A 111 5.47 18.24 11.77
C HIS A 111 4.28 19.16 12.04
N ASP A 112 3.24 18.99 11.24
CA ASP A 112 1.93 19.60 11.50
C ASP A 112 1.38 19.09 12.84
N ARG A 113 0.82 19.98 13.64
CA ARG A 113 0.33 19.64 14.99
C ARG A 113 -0.85 18.67 14.95
N ASP A 114 -1.71 18.82 13.96
CA ASP A 114 -2.98 18.09 13.85
C ASP A 114 -2.89 16.92 12.87
N HIS A 115 -1.86 16.88 12.01
CA HIS A 115 -1.71 15.89 10.94
C HIS A 115 -0.37 15.15 10.99
N ARG A 116 -0.05 14.62 12.16
CA ARG A 116 1.17 13.82 12.41
C ARG A 116 0.83 12.46 12.99
N PRO A 117 1.66 11.43 12.74
CA PRO A 117 1.55 10.17 13.47
C PRO A 117 1.72 10.49 14.95
N SER A 118 0.70 10.21 15.74
CA SER A 118 0.63 10.63 17.14
C SER A 118 1.62 9.87 18.00
N LEU A 119 1.92 8.61 17.64
CA LEU A 119 2.82 7.72 18.38
C LEU A 119 3.59 6.77 17.43
N LEU A 120 4.87 6.56 17.74
CA LEU A 120 5.56 5.34 17.28
C LEU A 120 4.81 4.14 17.86
N ASN A 121 4.56 3.11 17.05
CA ASN A 121 3.69 1.96 17.35
C ASN A 121 2.18 2.27 17.48
N GLY A 122 1.71 3.44 17.04
CA GLY A 122 0.30 3.83 17.05
C GLY A 122 -0.58 3.23 15.94
N GLY A 123 -0.02 2.39 15.07
CA GLY A 123 -0.71 1.77 13.94
C GLY A 123 -0.26 2.28 12.56
N VAL A 124 -0.93 1.79 11.52
CA VAL A 124 -0.60 2.08 10.12
C VAL A 124 -0.94 3.53 9.80
N VAL A 125 -0.06 4.22 9.09
CA VAL A 125 -0.25 5.63 8.72
C VAL A 125 -0.92 5.74 7.36
N VAL A 126 -2.07 6.39 7.30
CA VAL A 126 -2.75 6.80 6.08
C VAL A 126 -2.22 8.18 5.70
N LYS A 127 -1.47 8.25 4.59
CA LYS A 127 -0.93 9.49 4.05
C LYS A 127 -2.00 10.18 3.20
N THR A 128 -2.37 11.41 3.52
CA THR A 128 -3.26 12.24 2.69
C THR A 128 -2.52 13.48 2.20
N ASN A 129 -2.88 13.99 1.02
CA ASN A 129 -2.31 15.22 0.48
C ASN A 129 -3.29 15.90 -0.49
N CYS A 130 -3.64 17.15 -0.21
CA CYS A 130 -4.59 17.94 -1.00
C CYS A 130 -4.13 18.25 -2.44
N CYS A 131 -2.83 18.10 -2.74
CA CYS A 131 -2.26 18.29 -4.08
C CYS A 131 -2.17 16.98 -4.87
N ASN A 132 -2.87 15.91 -4.44
CA ASN A 132 -2.83 14.58 -5.06
C ASN A 132 -1.41 14.00 -5.20
N ARG A 133 -0.48 14.38 -4.32
CA ARG A 133 0.84 13.73 -4.24
C ARG A 133 0.75 12.30 -3.71
N TYR A 134 -0.37 11.97 -3.07
CA TYR A 134 -0.81 10.62 -2.77
C TYR A 134 -2.14 10.37 -3.47
N ALA A 135 -2.36 9.14 -3.93
CA ALA A 135 -3.59 8.74 -4.61
C ALA A 135 -4.81 8.62 -3.66
N THR A 136 -4.60 8.86 -2.36
CA THR A 136 -5.63 8.71 -1.33
C THR A 136 -6.69 9.81 -1.45
N THR A 137 -7.87 9.41 -1.92
CA THR A 137 -9.10 10.20 -1.91
C THR A 137 -9.96 9.86 -0.69
N ALA A 138 -10.95 10.70 -0.39
CA ALA A 138 -11.90 10.44 0.71
C ALA A 138 -12.60 9.06 0.58
N PHE A 139 -12.91 8.62 -0.65
CA PHE A 139 -13.51 7.33 -0.91
C PHE A 139 -12.54 6.17 -0.58
N THR A 140 -11.33 6.21 -1.13
CA THR A 140 -10.31 5.19 -0.88
C THR A 140 -9.90 5.11 0.60
N ALA A 141 -9.84 6.26 1.29
CA ALA A 141 -9.55 6.31 2.72
C ALA A 141 -10.68 5.70 3.55
N THR A 142 -11.94 5.85 3.13
CA THR A 142 -13.09 5.25 3.82
C THR A 142 -13.09 3.74 3.69
N LEU A 143 -12.80 3.22 2.48
CA LEU A 143 -12.65 1.78 2.27
C LEU A 143 -11.50 1.21 3.13
N LEU A 144 -10.34 1.87 3.15
CA LEU A 144 -9.22 1.46 3.98
C LEU A 144 -9.54 1.48 5.48
N LYS A 145 -10.27 2.49 5.95
CA LYS A 145 -10.75 2.57 7.34
C LYS A 145 -11.69 1.42 7.68
N GLU A 146 -12.57 1.04 6.77
CA GLU A 146 -13.49 -0.07 6.97
C GLU A 146 -12.75 -1.41 7.02
N ILE A 147 -11.79 -1.64 6.12
CA ILE A 147 -10.92 -2.84 6.15
C ILE A 147 -10.15 -2.91 7.47
N ALA A 148 -9.58 -1.80 7.93
CA ALA A 148 -8.86 -1.74 9.20
C ALA A 148 -9.77 -1.96 10.41
N ARG A 149 -11.01 -1.45 10.37
CA ARG A 149 -12.04 -1.69 11.40
C ARG A 149 -12.39 -3.17 11.48
N LEU A 150 -12.63 -3.82 10.35
CA LEU A 150 -12.94 -5.25 10.26
C LEU A 150 -11.76 -6.12 10.74
N SER A 151 -10.53 -5.68 10.46
CA SER A 151 -9.30 -6.39 10.82
C SER A 151 -8.77 -6.00 12.21
N ASN A 152 -9.45 -5.11 12.94
CA ASN A 152 -9.02 -4.56 14.22
C ASN A 152 -7.58 -3.99 14.21
N VAL A 153 -7.21 -3.32 13.12
CA VAL A 153 -5.90 -2.68 12.94
C VAL A 153 -6.02 -1.17 13.23
N PRO A 154 -5.22 -0.61 14.14
CA PRO A 154 -5.24 0.82 14.39
C PRO A 154 -4.68 1.60 13.20
N LEU A 155 -5.35 2.69 12.83
CA LEU A 155 -4.91 3.62 11.80
C LEU A 155 -4.58 4.99 12.40
N GLN A 156 -3.56 5.64 11.83
CA GLN A 156 -3.18 7.03 12.09
C GLN A 156 -3.31 7.81 10.78
N VAL A 157 -3.50 9.13 10.84
CA VAL A 157 -3.56 9.98 9.65
C VAL A 157 -2.39 10.95 9.69
N CYS A 158 -1.73 11.15 8.55
CA CYS A 158 -0.68 12.14 8.40
C CYS A 158 -0.82 12.88 7.06
N ASP A 159 -0.78 14.21 7.11
CA ASP A 159 -0.67 15.05 5.93
C ASP A 159 0.79 15.45 5.74
N ILE A 160 1.40 15.04 4.62
CA ILE A 160 2.81 15.31 4.33
C ILE A 160 2.92 16.12 3.04
N PHE A 161 3.86 17.08 3.02
CA PHE A 161 4.15 17.94 1.87
C PHE A 161 5.18 17.38 0.87
N ILE A 162 5.70 16.14 0.99
CA ILE A 162 6.78 15.61 0.11
C ILE A 162 6.50 14.14 -0.31
N ASN A 163 7.16 13.72 -1.40
CA ASN A 163 6.74 12.86 -2.50
C ASN A 163 6.87 11.32 -2.34
N TRP A 164 6.17 10.68 -3.29
CA TRP A 164 6.38 9.39 -3.95
C TRP A 164 5.63 8.18 -3.36
N ILE A 165 5.17 7.34 -4.28
CA ILE A 165 4.05 6.39 -4.17
C ILE A 165 4.61 5.01 -4.55
N CYS A 166 4.54 4.04 -3.63
CA CYS A 166 4.90 2.65 -3.88
C CYS A 166 3.66 1.74 -3.68
N PHE A 167 3.31 0.86 -4.64
CA PHE A 167 1.98 0.23 -4.82
C PHE A 167 1.81 -1.17 -4.18
N VAL A 168 0.62 -1.54 -3.70
CA VAL A 168 0.23 -2.89 -3.21
C VAL A 168 -1.29 -3.12 -3.35
N GLU A 169 -1.71 -4.35 -3.65
CA GLU A 169 -3.08 -4.84 -3.85
C GLU A 169 -3.72 -4.40 -5.16
N LEU A 170 -4.06 -5.37 -6.01
CA LEU A 170 -5.03 -5.22 -7.08
C LEU A 170 -6.12 -6.22 -6.74
N THR A 171 -7.38 -5.87 -7.00
CA THR A 171 -8.55 -6.71 -6.72
C THR A 171 -9.31 -6.82 -8.04
N TYR A 172 -9.21 -7.95 -8.76
CA TYR A 172 -9.82 -8.12 -10.11
C TYR A 172 -10.99 -9.10 -10.23
N VAL A 173 -12.22 -8.68 -10.52
CA VAL A 173 -13.32 -9.64 -10.81
C VAL A 173 -13.06 -10.40 -12.11
N PHE A 174 -12.99 -11.73 -12.06
CA PHE A 174 -13.32 -12.59 -13.21
C PHE A 174 -14.82 -12.92 -13.15
N GLU A 175 -15.61 -12.31 -14.04
CA GLU A 175 -16.91 -12.89 -14.37
C GLU A 175 -16.68 -14.01 -15.40
N GLU A 176 -16.41 -15.23 -14.91
CA GLU A 176 -16.67 -16.40 -15.74
C GLU A 176 -18.18 -16.60 -15.80
N ASN A 177 -18.73 -16.37 -16.99
CA ASN A 177 -20.11 -16.53 -17.42
C ASN A 177 -20.94 -15.24 -17.38
N GLY A 178 -21.27 -14.75 -18.58
CA GLY A 178 -22.10 -13.56 -18.82
C GLY A 178 -23.56 -13.72 -18.39
N GLU A 179 -23.80 -13.95 -17.10
CA GLU A 179 -25.11 -13.78 -16.48
C GLU A 179 -25.15 -12.45 -15.74
N SER A 180 -26.05 -11.57 -16.18
CA SER A 180 -26.32 -10.26 -15.59
C SER A 180 -26.67 -10.40 -14.10
N VAL A 181 -25.82 -9.90 -13.22
CA VAL A 181 -26.13 -9.78 -11.79
C VAL A 181 -27.26 -8.77 -11.62
N GLN A 182 -28.45 -9.27 -11.27
CA GLN A 182 -29.59 -8.46 -10.87
C GLN A 182 -29.27 -7.74 -9.56
N MET A 183 -29.54 -6.44 -9.55
CA MET A 183 -29.56 -5.59 -8.35
C MET A 183 -30.50 -6.22 -7.32
N ILE A 184 -29.97 -6.67 -6.18
CA ILE A 184 -30.79 -6.98 -5.01
C ILE A 184 -31.27 -5.63 -4.48
N GLN A 185 -32.52 -5.32 -4.79
CA GLN A 185 -33.28 -4.22 -4.23
C GLN A 185 -33.78 -4.71 -2.86
N GLU A 186 -33.32 -4.08 -1.77
CA GLU A 186 -33.83 -4.34 -0.43
C GLU A 186 -35.30 -3.87 -0.34
N ASP A 187 -36.19 -4.78 0.08
CA ASP A 187 -37.56 -4.50 0.53
C ASP A 187 -37.58 -3.99 1.98
#